data_AF-A0A8H4PHU8-F1
#
_entry.id   AF-A0A8H4PHU8-F1
#
_cell.length_a   1.000
_cell.length_b   1.000
_cell.length_c   1.000
_cell.angle_alpha   90.00
_cell.angle_beta   90.00
_cell.angle_gamma   90.00
#
_symmetry.space_group_name_H-M   'P 1'
#
loop_
_entity.id
_entity.type
_entity.pdbx_description
1 polymer ?
#
loop_
_entity_poly.entity_id
_entity_poly.type
_entity_poly.pdbx_seq_one_letter_code
_entity_poly.pdbx_strand_id
1 'polypeptide(L)'
;MKLLVGRLLLIFSFLASCPTAVGQSKESTSTVSRVAEQSSIPTKASGIWDDITNGAKCQGCQGVVVLLKDLAHLGDRVFVSILQDLCKQATSEDDDVCDGVIALEGPVLASSLRKIKVGSRASKNLCAGLIGLCPFPPTDPYKVSLPAIPTAVPRPKPFNDILDILDILDSKELIKIAHFSDIHVDALYTVGANTNCTKPMCCRPYEKSDEPGNNDFPAGPFGDHNCGPPESLEKSIYKAIQQHEPQFSIFTGDIVDHALWNTTIEHNTMEIKSAYQNMADAGMRLVYGTIGNHEQHPSNAIAPNDVNNSAQWLYNLIASAWTRWIGYQPEVKVFGAYSVKYPKGNLRIISLSTNMYYTLNFWLYQETRKDPDDQLAWLVQELDKAEQAGERVFILGHMPMGNSDSFYDGSNYFDQVVNRYKDTISSMFFGKSPPL
;
A
#
# COMPACT_ATOMS: atom_id res chain seq x y z
N MET A 1 -5.29 9.88 0.85
CA MET A 1 -6.05 9.27 -0.26
C MET A 1 -7.24 8.38 0.15
N LYS A 2 -7.07 7.36 1.02
CA LYS A 2 -8.20 6.51 1.50
C LYS A 2 -9.30 7.31 2.19
N LEU A 3 -8.94 8.30 3.01
CA LEU A 3 -9.89 9.27 3.59
C LEU A 3 -10.49 10.23 2.54
N LEU A 4 -9.70 10.70 1.57
CA LEU A 4 -10.18 11.64 0.54
C LEU A 4 -11.16 10.95 -0.42
N VAL A 5 -10.73 9.85 -1.03
CA VAL A 5 -11.52 9.00 -1.92
C VAL A 5 -12.68 8.37 -1.17
N GLY A 6 -12.48 7.91 0.07
CA GLY A 6 -13.55 7.40 0.93
C GLY A 6 -14.58 8.47 1.29
N ARG A 7 -14.18 9.68 1.66
CA ARG A 7 -15.11 10.80 1.94
C ARG A 7 -15.82 11.28 0.67
N LEU A 8 -15.12 11.39 -0.46
CA LEU A 8 -15.69 11.68 -1.78
C LEU A 8 -16.76 10.65 -2.17
N LEU A 9 -16.46 9.36 -2.02
CA LEU A 9 -17.37 8.27 -2.38
C LEU A 9 -18.51 8.08 -1.37
N LEU A 10 -18.30 8.38 -0.08
CA LEU A 10 -19.34 8.45 0.94
C LEU A 10 -20.35 9.56 0.65
N ILE A 11 -19.93 10.68 0.06
CA ILE A 11 -20.84 11.78 -0.30
C ILE A 11 -21.74 11.40 -1.48
N PHE A 12 -21.24 10.65 -2.46
CA PHE A 12 -22.11 10.02 -3.46
C PHE A 12 -23.17 9.12 -2.82
N SER A 13 -22.84 8.43 -1.73
CA SER A 13 -23.81 7.61 -0.99
C SER A 13 -24.89 8.44 -0.30
N PHE A 14 -24.55 9.62 0.24
CA PHE A 14 -25.52 10.57 0.79
C PHE A 14 -26.42 11.20 -0.29
N LEU A 15 -25.87 11.55 -1.46
CA LEU A 15 -26.62 12.09 -2.59
C LEU A 15 -27.56 11.05 -3.22
N ALA A 16 -27.14 9.78 -3.29
CA ALA A 16 -27.98 8.66 -3.72
C ALA A 16 -29.05 8.26 -2.69
N SER A 17 -28.87 8.66 -1.42
CA SER A 17 -29.81 8.42 -0.32
C SER A 17 -30.83 9.56 -0.13
N CYS A 18 -30.88 10.54 -1.03
CA CYS A 18 -31.85 11.63 -0.97
C CYS A 18 -33.08 11.28 -1.84
N PRO A 19 -34.15 10.69 -1.28
CA PRO A 19 -35.40 10.61 -2.00
C PRO A 19 -35.92 12.03 -2.19
N THR A 20 -36.21 12.39 -3.44
CA THR A 20 -37.01 13.56 -3.78
C THR A 20 -38.32 13.50 -2.98
N ALA A 21 -38.44 14.32 -1.94
CA ALA A 21 -39.63 14.40 -1.13
C ALA A 21 -40.74 15.11 -1.92
N VAL A 22 -41.50 14.32 -2.67
CA VAL A 22 -42.92 14.59 -2.96
C VAL A 22 -43.63 14.63 -1.61
N GLY A 23 -44.35 15.73 -1.36
CA GLY A 23 -44.87 16.04 -0.04
C GLY A 23 -45.92 15.07 0.48
N GLN A 24 -46.01 15.00 1.81
CA GLN A 24 -47.29 14.95 2.52
C GLN A 24 -47.13 15.30 4.01
N SER A 25 -47.97 16.27 4.42
CA SER A 25 -48.62 16.54 5.72
C SER A 25 -47.89 16.34 7.05
N LYS A 26 -47.93 17.44 7.81
CA LYS A 26 -47.85 17.55 9.27
C LYS A 26 -48.77 16.57 9.99
N GLU A 27 -48.28 15.97 11.07
CA GLU A 27 -49.05 15.81 12.30
C GLU A 27 -48.12 15.76 13.53
N SER A 28 -48.49 16.51 14.56
CA SER A 28 -47.82 16.58 15.86
C SER A 28 -48.46 15.60 16.83
N THR A 29 -47.69 15.02 17.75
CA THR A 29 -48.02 14.96 19.19
C THR A 29 -46.88 14.36 20.01
N SER A 30 -46.98 14.60 21.31
CA SER A 30 -45.92 14.71 22.31
C SER A 30 -45.82 13.52 23.26
N THR A 31 -44.62 13.31 23.80
CA THR A 31 -44.26 12.82 25.16
C THR A 31 -44.88 11.51 25.70
N VAL A 32 -44.02 10.51 25.97
CA VAL A 32 -44.04 9.73 27.24
C VAL A 32 -42.61 9.31 27.59
N SER A 33 -42.21 9.55 28.84
CA SER A 33 -40.92 9.15 29.45
C SER A 33 -41.00 7.78 30.14
N ARG A 34 -39.84 7.10 30.16
CA ARG A 34 -39.37 6.07 31.11
C ARG A 34 -40.25 4.85 31.40
N VAL A 35 -39.75 3.68 30.96
CA VAL A 35 -39.48 2.53 31.84
C VAL A 35 -38.17 1.88 31.36
N ALA A 36 -37.17 1.85 32.24
CA ALA A 36 -36.03 0.96 32.10
C ALA A 36 -36.43 -0.38 32.69
N GLU A 37 -36.44 -1.43 31.86
CA GLU A 37 -36.51 -2.80 32.36
C GLU A 37 -35.61 -3.68 31.50
N GLN A 38 -34.68 -4.33 32.18
CA GLN A 38 -33.76 -5.33 31.66
C GLN A 38 -34.54 -6.46 30.98
N SER A 39 -34.40 -6.58 29.65
CA SER A 39 -34.60 -7.84 28.96
C SER A 39 -33.42 -8.11 28.04
N SER A 40 -32.53 -8.99 28.48
CA SER A 40 -31.46 -9.57 27.67
C SER A 40 -32.08 -10.42 26.55
N ILE A 41 -32.26 -9.82 25.37
CA ILE A 41 -32.61 -10.51 24.14
C ILE A 41 -31.30 -11.02 23.49
N PRO A 42 -31.23 -12.26 22.96
CA PRO A 42 -29.97 -12.94 22.67
C PRO A 42 -29.17 -12.32 21.51
N THR A 43 -27.84 -12.52 21.56
CA THR A 43 -26.76 -12.21 20.59
C THR A 43 -26.98 -12.61 19.12
N LYS A 44 -28.13 -13.20 18.76
CA LYS A 44 -28.52 -13.50 17.38
C LYS A 44 -29.30 -12.35 16.70
N ALA A 45 -30.07 -11.57 17.46
CA ALA A 45 -30.84 -10.46 16.90
C ALA A 45 -29.95 -9.27 16.50
N SER A 46 -28.87 -9.03 17.26
CA SER A 46 -27.84 -8.04 16.92
C SER A 46 -27.11 -8.42 15.62
N GLY A 47 -26.71 -9.69 15.45
CA GLY A 47 -26.06 -10.15 14.22
C GLY A 47 -26.96 -10.03 12.99
N ILE A 48 -28.26 -10.35 13.12
CA ILE A 48 -29.23 -10.19 12.02
C ILE A 48 -29.43 -8.70 11.67
N TRP A 49 -29.49 -7.83 12.67
CA TRP A 49 -29.61 -6.38 12.45
C TRP A 49 -28.36 -5.80 11.78
N ASP A 50 -27.18 -6.26 12.18
CA ASP A 50 -25.91 -5.88 11.56
C ASP A 50 -25.84 -6.37 10.11
N ASP A 51 -26.29 -7.60 9.84
CA ASP A 51 -26.36 -8.15 8.47
C ASP A 51 -27.34 -7.36 7.57
N ILE A 52 -28.50 -6.97 8.09
CA ILE A 52 -29.47 -6.13 7.37
C ILE A 52 -28.90 -4.74 7.10
N THR A 53 -28.29 -4.13 8.12
CA THR A 53 -27.69 -2.78 8.02
C THR A 53 -26.52 -2.77 7.04
N ASN A 54 -25.64 -3.77 7.12
CA ASN A 54 -24.52 -3.93 6.20
C ASN A 54 -24.98 -4.26 4.78
N GLY A 55 -26.05 -5.04 4.63
CA GLY A 55 -26.69 -5.31 3.35
C GLY A 55 -27.23 -4.04 2.68
N ALA A 56 -27.95 -3.20 3.43
CA ALA A 56 -28.49 -1.94 2.93
C ALA A 56 -27.40 -0.94 2.54
N LYS A 57 -26.37 -0.77 3.39
CA LYS A 57 -25.19 0.06 3.08
C LYS A 57 -24.47 -0.43 1.83
N CYS A 58 -24.31 -1.75 1.69
CA CYS A 58 -23.62 -2.33 0.56
C CYS A 58 -24.40 -2.14 -0.75
N GLN A 59 -25.73 -2.31 -0.72
CA GLN A 59 -26.59 -1.99 -1.87
C GLN A 59 -26.53 -0.51 -2.25
N GLY A 60 -26.57 0.40 -1.27
CA GLY A 60 -26.40 1.83 -1.51
C GLY A 60 -25.06 2.13 -2.19
N CYS A 61 -23.98 1.49 -1.74
CA CYS A 61 -22.68 1.60 -2.37
C CYS A 61 -22.64 1.04 -3.81
N GLN A 62 -23.29 -0.10 -4.08
CA GLN A 62 -23.40 -0.60 -5.45
C GLN A 62 -24.14 0.40 -6.35
N GLY A 63 -25.15 1.12 -5.82
CA GLY A 63 -25.80 2.24 -6.52
C GLY A 63 -24.83 3.38 -6.84
N VAL A 64 -23.95 3.74 -5.90
CA VAL A 64 -22.88 4.72 -6.13
C VAL A 64 -21.93 4.24 -7.24
N VAL A 65 -21.56 2.96 -7.26
CA VAL A 65 -20.71 2.40 -8.32
C VAL A 65 -21.37 2.52 -9.70
N VAL A 66 -22.71 2.35 -9.81
CA VAL A 66 -23.44 2.60 -11.06
C VAL A 66 -23.29 4.05 -11.51
N LEU A 67 -23.55 5.01 -10.60
CA LEU A 67 -23.46 6.44 -10.92
C LEU A 67 -22.04 6.83 -11.38
N LEU A 68 -21.01 6.35 -10.67
CA LEU A 68 -19.62 6.61 -11.02
C LEU A 68 -19.20 5.94 -12.32
N LYS A 69 -19.70 4.74 -12.59
CA LYS A 69 -19.49 4.05 -13.86
C LYS A 69 -20.11 4.84 -15.02
N ASP A 70 -21.35 5.31 -14.88
CA ASP A 70 -22.02 6.13 -15.89
C ASP A 70 -21.27 7.44 -16.12
N LEU A 71 -20.85 8.11 -15.05
CA LEU A 71 -19.99 9.29 -15.12
C LEU A 71 -18.67 9.01 -15.84
N ALA A 72 -18.02 7.87 -15.55
CA ALA A 72 -16.79 7.47 -16.23
C ALA A 72 -17.03 7.24 -17.73
N HIS A 73 -18.19 6.75 -18.15
CA HIS A 73 -18.53 6.59 -19.56
C HIS A 73 -18.74 7.92 -20.32
N LEU A 74 -18.95 9.05 -19.62
CA LEU A 74 -18.98 10.39 -20.22
C LEU A 74 -17.59 10.92 -20.61
N GLY A 75 -16.51 10.28 -20.16
CA GLY A 75 -15.12 10.60 -20.48
C GLY A 75 -14.33 11.14 -19.28
N ASP A 76 -13.00 10.94 -19.30
CA ASP A 76 -12.12 11.26 -18.16
C ASP A 76 -12.19 12.73 -17.75
N ARG A 77 -12.31 13.66 -18.71
CA ARG A 77 -12.41 15.10 -18.42
C ARG A 77 -13.65 15.43 -17.57
N VAL A 78 -14.80 14.86 -17.92
CA VAL A 78 -16.06 15.11 -17.20
C VAL A 78 -16.01 14.44 -15.82
N PHE A 79 -15.48 13.21 -15.76
CA PHE A 79 -15.31 12.46 -14.52
C PHE A 79 -14.41 13.20 -13.52
N VAL A 80 -13.21 13.63 -13.96
CA VAL A 80 -12.25 14.36 -13.14
C VAL A 80 -12.84 15.69 -12.67
N SER A 81 -13.43 16.49 -13.57
CA SER A 81 -14.00 17.80 -13.19
C SER A 81 -15.07 17.68 -12.10
N ILE A 82 -15.98 16.71 -12.22
CA ILE A 82 -17.05 16.52 -11.22
C ILE A 82 -16.46 16.05 -9.88
N LEU A 83 -15.47 15.17 -9.90
CA LEU A 83 -14.82 14.73 -8.66
C LEU A 83 -13.98 15.83 -8.00
N GLN A 84 -13.37 16.72 -8.77
CA GLN A 84 -12.67 17.91 -8.25
C GLN A 84 -13.66 18.85 -7.56
N ASP A 85 -14.78 19.18 -8.21
CA ASP A 85 -15.82 20.03 -7.63
C ASP A 85 -16.40 19.43 -6.36
N LEU A 86 -16.63 18.11 -6.36
CA LEU A 86 -17.08 17.41 -5.16
C LEU A 86 -16.02 17.47 -4.07
N CYS A 87 -14.74 17.26 -4.38
CA CYS A 87 -13.66 17.29 -3.38
C CYS A 87 -13.62 18.63 -2.64
N LYS A 88 -13.69 19.74 -3.38
CA LYS A 88 -13.66 21.10 -2.83
C LYS A 88 -14.87 21.42 -1.95
N GLN A 89 -16.04 20.84 -2.27
CA GLN A 89 -17.26 21.02 -1.47
C GLN A 89 -17.33 20.07 -0.27
N ALA A 90 -16.74 18.88 -0.41
CA ALA A 90 -16.86 17.75 0.50
C ALA A 90 -15.84 17.76 1.64
N THR A 91 -14.70 18.40 1.41
CA THR A 91 -13.52 18.24 2.24
C THR A 91 -13.01 19.61 2.69
N SER A 92 -12.12 19.60 3.66
CA SER A 92 -11.40 20.80 4.11
C SER A 92 -10.03 20.91 3.44
N GLU A 93 -9.79 20.13 2.38
CA GLU A 93 -8.54 20.20 1.63
C GLU A 93 -8.53 21.43 0.73
N ASP A 94 -7.33 21.96 0.49
CA ASP A 94 -7.15 23.09 -0.41
C ASP A 94 -7.49 22.73 -1.87
N ASP A 95 -7.95 23.72 -2.63
CA ASP A 95 -8.42 23.53 -4.01
C ASP A 95 -7.39 22.85 -4.92
N ASP A 96 -6.11 23.20 -4.80
CA ASP A 96 -5.00 22.62 -5.56
C ASP A 96 -4.70 21.17 -5.17
N VAL A 97 -4.91 20.81 -3.90
CA VAL A 97 -4.79 19.42 -3.43
C VAL A 97 -5.91 18.59 -4.05
N CYS A 98 -7.15 19.07 -3.99
CA CYS A 98 -8.29 18.44 -4.63
C CYS A 98 -8.10 18.31 -6.15
N ASP A 99 -7.65 19.39 -6.80
CA ASP A 99 -7.42 19.40 -8.24
C ASP A 99 -6.34 18.41 -8.64
N GLY A 100 -5.20 18.43 -7.96
CA GLY A 100 -4.05 17.59 -8.27
C GLY A 100 -4.31 16.11 -8.03
N VAL A 101 -4.79 15.71 -6.85
CA VAL A 101 -5.05 14.28 -6.56
C VAL A 101 -6.05 13.69 -7.56
N ILE A 102 -7.15 14.40 -7.82
CA ILE A 102 -8.20 13.88 -8.71
C ILE A 102 -7.76 13.89 -10.18
N ALA A 103 -6.97 14.87 -10.61
CA ALA A 103 -6.39 14.88 -11.96
C ALA A 103 -5.48 13.66 -12.21
N LEU A 104 -4.73 13.24 -11.19
CA LEU A 104 -3.81 12.11 -11.28
C LEU A 104 -4.52 10.76 -11.13
N GLU A 105 -5.32 10.58 -10.08
CA GLU A 105 -5.92 9.28 -9.72
C GLU A 105 -7.26 9.02 -10.42
N GLY A 106 -7.99 10.09 -10.76
CA GLY A 106 -9.32 10.02 -11.36
C GLY A 106 -9.37 9.19 -12.65
N PRO A 107 -8.44 9.38 -13.61
CA PRO A 107 -8.40 8.56 -14.83
C PRO A 107 -8.18 7.06 -14.57
N VAL A 108 -7.36 6.71 -13.57
CA VAL A 108 -7.11 5.31 -13.19
C VAL A 108 -8.39 4.67 -12.61
N LEU A 109 -9.07 5.40 -11.72
CA LEU A 109 -10.34 4.98 -11.16
C LEU A 109 -11.43 4.86 -12.24
N ALA A 110 -11.55 5.85 -13.13
CA ALA A 110 -12.52 5.87 -14.23
C ALA A 110 -12.32 4.67 -15.17
N SER A 111 -11.07 4.36 -15.53
CA SER A 111 -10.73 3.18 -16.33
C SER A 111 -11.21 1.89 -15.68
N SER A 112 -11.04 1.79 -14.35
CA SER A 112 -11.46 0.64 -13.57
C SER A 112 -12.98 0.51 -13.48
N LEU A 113 -13.68 1.62 -13.23
CA LEU A 113 -15.15 1.69 -13.20
C LEU A 113 -15.79 1.33 -14.55
N ARG A 114 -15.21 1.74 -15.68
CA ARG A 114 -15.73 1.38 -17.02
C ARG A 114 -15.77 -0.13 -17.24
N LYS A 115 -14.81 -0.87 -16.67
CA LYS A 115 -14.71 -2.33 -16.81
C LYS A 115 -15.36 -3.11 -15.66
N ILE A 116 -15.53 -2.48 -14.49
CA ILE A 116 -16.11 -3.16 -13.33
C ILE A 116 -17.55 -3.62 -13.62
N LYS A 117 -17.85 -4.86 -13.23
CA LYS A 117 -19.22 -5.39 -13.24
C LYS A 117 -19.88 -5.10 -11.89
N VAL A 118 -20.97 -4.34 -11.88
CA VAL A 118 -21.71 -4.04 -10.65
C VAL A 118 -22.23 -5.33 -10.01
N GLY A 119 -22.15 -5.43 -8.69
CA GLY A 119 -22.47 -6.64 -7.93
C GLY A 119 -21.41 -7.74 -7.97
N SER A 120 -20.36 -7.58 -8.79
CA SER A 120 -19.22 -8.51 -8.80
C SER A 120 -18.39 -8.43 -7.52
N ARG A 121 -17.48 -9.39 -7.36
CA ARG A 121 -16.49 -9.40 -6.27
C ARG A 121 -15.62 -8.15 -6.27
N ALA A 122 -15.14 -7.70 -7.44
CA ALA A 122 -14.39 -6.46 -7.56
C ALA A 122 -15.20 -5.25 -7.08
N SER A 123 -16.48 -5.15 -7.47
CA SER A 123 -17.38 -4.05 -7.03
C SER A 123 -17.66 -4.09 -5.53
N LYS A 124 -17.76 -5.28 -4.93
CA LYS A 124 -17.91 -5.44 -3.47
C LYS A 124 -16.62 -5.08 -2.72
N ASN A 125 -15.47 -5.50 -3.24
CA ASN A 125 -14.16 -5.12 -2.71
C ASN A 125 -13.95 -3.61 -2.77
N LEU A 126 -14.33 -2.95 -3.87
CA LEU A 126 -14.26 -1.50 -4.01
C LEU A 126 -15.10 -0.81 -2.92
N CYS A 127 -16.35 -1.26 -2.75
CA CYS A 127 -17.24 -0.75 -1.72
C CYS A 127 -16.78 -1.04 -0.29
N ALA A 128 -16.07 -2.14 -0.05
CA ALA A 128 -15.54 -2.49 1.26
C ALA A 128 -14.25 -1.71 1.58
N GLY A 129 -13.25 -1.79 0.70
CA GLY A 129 -11.91 -1.27 0.92
C GLY A 129 -11.75 0.24 0.71
N LEU A 130 -12.53 0.85 -0.20
CA LEU A 130 -12.43 2.27 -0.51
C LEU A 130 -13.54 3.11 0.11
N ILE A 131 -14.77 2.57 0.19
CA ILE A 131 -15.96 3.34 0.64
C ILE A 131 -16.35 2.96 2.08
N GLY A 132 -16.03 1.75 2.54
CA GLY A 132 -16.38 1.27 3.89
C GLY A 132 -17.87 0.94 4.07
N LEU A 133 -18.59 0.65 2.98
CA LEU A 133 -20.04 0.42 2.99
C LEU A 133 -20.45 -1.02 2.67
N CYS A 134 -19.53 -1.87 2.22
CA CYS A 134 -19.76 -3.32 2.12
C CYS A 134 -18.91 -4.08 3.14
N PRO A 135 -19.38 -5.22 3.67
CA PRO A 135 -18.48 -6.19 4.26
C PRO A 135 -17.51 -6.69 3.18
N PHE A 136 -16.26 -6.97 3.57
CA PHE A 136 -15.34 -7.64 2.66
C PHE A 136 -15.91 -9.02 2.27
N PRO A 137 -15.91 -9.39 0.97
CA PRO A 137 -16.36 -10.69 0.55
C PRO A 137 -15.45 -11.80 1.11
N PRO A 138 -16.01 -12.98 1.44
CA PRO A 138 -15.21 -14.13 1.88
C PRO A 138 -14.26 -14.55 0.77
N THR A 139 -13.04 -15.00 1.10
CA THR A 139 -11.98 -15.36 0.14
C THR A 139 -12.48 -16.25 -0.99
N ASP A 140 -12.15 -15.94 -2.25
CA ASP A 140 -12.51 -16.77 -3.40
C ASP A 140 -11.78 -18.11 -3.30
N PRO A 141 -12.48 -19.27 -3.36
CA PRO A 141 -11.80 -20.56 -3.29
C PRO A 141 -10.84 -20.74 -4.47
N TYR A 142 -9.55 -20.77 -4.16
CA TYR A 142 -8.50 -21.08 -5.11
C TYR A 142 -7.39 -21.83 -4.39
N LYS A 143 -6.94 -22.92 -4.99
CA LYS A 143 -5.83 -23.72 -4.49
C LYS A 143 -4.61 -23.42 -5.35
N VAL A 144 -3.61 -22.80 -4.75
CA VAL A 144 -2.32 -22.55 -5.41
C VAL A 144 -1.71 -23.90 -5.81
N SER A 145 -1.14 -23.97 -7.02
CA SER A 145 -0.43 -25.17 -7.47
C SER A 145 0.90 -25.27 -6.72
N LEU A 146 1.00 -26.23 -5.80
CA LEU A 146 2.13 -26.40 -4.90
C LEU A 146 2.78 -27.78 -5.10
N PRO A 147 4.11 -27.85 -5.31
CA PRO A 147 4.85 -29.10 -5.30
C PRO A 147 4.65 -29.87 -3.98
N ALA A 148 4.75 -31.20 -4.03
CA ALA A 148 4.72 -32.03 -2.83
C ALA A 148 5.93 -31.73 -1.92
N ILE A 149 5.77 -31.91 -0.61
CA ILE A 149 6.87 -31.75 0.35
C ILE A 149 7.91 -32.86 0.09
N PRO A 150 9.19 -32.53 -0.18
CA PRO A 150 10.23 -33.53 -0.37
C PRO A 150 10.40 -34.37 0.90
N THR A 151 10.46 -35.70 0.75
CA THR A 151 10.73 -36.61 1.87
C THR A 151 12.20 -36.59 2.31
N ALA A 152 13.10 -36.12 1.44
CA ALA A 152 14.54 -36.21 1.61
C ALA A 152 15.21 -34.94 2.17
N VAL A 153 14.50 -33.81 2.24
CA VAL A 153 15.05 -32.56 2.79
C VAL A 153 14.83 -32.56 4.31
N PRO A 154 15.89 -32.58 5.14
CA PRO A 154 15.74 -32.53 6.59
C PRO A 154 15.05 -31.24 6.99
N ARG A 155 13.97 -31.35 7.77
CA ARG A 155 13.33 -30.16 8.34
C ARG A 155 14.26 -29.54 9.38
N PRO A 156 14.45 -28.22 9.38
CA PRO A 156 15.11 -27.54 10.48
C PRO A 156 14.38 -27.88 11.77
N LYS A 157 15.13 -28.23 12.82
CA LYS A 157 14.52 -28.42 14.14
C LYS A 157 13.95 -27.07 14.59
N PRO A 158 12.68 -27.01 15.02
CA PRO A 158 12.16 -25.79 15.61
C PRO A 158 12.93 -25.48 16.90
N PHE A 159 13.31 -24.21 17.09
CA PHE A 159 14.00 -23.72 18.28
C PHE A 159 13.03 -23.75 19.47
N ASN A 160 12.94 -24.91 20.12
CA ASN A 160 11.95 -25.16 21.16
C ASN A 160 12.57 -25.21 22.57
N ASP A 161 13.90 -25.20 22.67
CA ASP A 161 14.62 -25.21 23.94
C ASP A 161 15.39 -23.91 24.14
N ILE A 162 15.35 -23.38 25.37
CA ILE A 162 16.22 -22.27 25.82
C ILE A 162 17.69 -22.62 25.60
N LEU A 163 18.05 -23.90 25.70
CA LEU A 163 19.41 -24.38 25.43
C LEU A 163 19.82 -24.18 23.96
N ASP A 164 18.91 -24.33 22.99
CA ASP A 164 19.22 -24.05 21.57
C ASP A 164 19.47 -22.56 21.35
N ILE A 165 18.69 -21.69 22.02
CA ILE A 165 18.87 -20.24 21.94
C ILE A 165 20.21 -19.83 22.57
N LEU A 166 20.57 -20.42 23.71
CA LEU A 166 21.84 -20.17 24.38
C LEU A 166 23.03 -20.62 23.53
N ASP A 167 22.96 -21.80 22.91
CA ASP A 167 24.00 -22.29 21.98
C ASP A 167 24.16 -21.39 20.75
N ILE A 168 23.07 -20.82 20.22
CA ILE A 168 23.12 -19.86 19.10
C ILE A 168 23.73 -18.53 19.53
N LEU A 169 23.35 -18.02 20.71
CA LEU A 169 23.91 -16.78 21.25
C LEU A 169 25.40 -16.93 21.60
N ASP A 170 25.81 -18.12 22.03
CA ASP A 170 27.21 -18.48 22.25
C ASP A 170 27.94 -18.78 20.92
N SER A 171 27.21 -19.13 19.86
CA SER A 171 27.75 -19.24 18.51
C SER A 171 28.12 -17.84 17.98
N LYS A 172 29.41 -17.65 17.68
CA LYS A 172 29.98 -16.33 17.29
C LYS A 172 29.60 -15.86 15.87
N GLU A 173 28.59 -16.46 15.23
CA GLU A 173 28.24 -16.21 13.83
C GLU A 173 26.83 -15.63 13.67
N LEU A 174 26.51 -14.59 14.45
CA LEU A 174 25.26 -13.83 14.27
C LEU A 174 25.31 -13.01 12.98
N ILE A 175 24.22 -13.06 12.21
CA ILE A 175 24.04 -12.16 11.07
C ILE A 175 23.42 -10.83 11.54
N LYS A 176 24.09 -9.71 11.28
CA LYS A 176 23.56 -8.38 11.59
C LYS A 176 23.07 -7.72 10.31
N ILE A 177 21.79 -7.34 10.31
CA ILE A 177 21.10 -6.74 9.17
C ILE A 177 20.47 -5.44 9.63
N ALA A 178 20.52 -4.41 8.78
CA ALA A 178 19.74 -3.20 8.97
C ALA A 178 18.46 -3.31 8.13
N HIS A 179 17.29 -3.04 8.71
CA HIS A 179 16.04 -2.91 7.98
C HIS A 179 15.50 -1.50 8.21
N PHE A 180 15.26 -0.78 7.12
CA PHE A 180 14.62 0.53 7.11
C PHE A 180 13.61 0.60 5.95
N SER A 181 12.67 1.54 6.03
CA SER A 181 11.53 1.63 5.12
C SER A 181 10.92 3.04 5.17
N ASP A 182 10.07 3.36 4.20
CA ASP A 182 9.17 4.53 4.22
C ASP A 182 9.95 5.84 4.48
N ILE A 183 11.03 6.06 3.73
CA ILE A 183 11.91 7.22 3.92
C ILE A 183 11.24 8.53 3.49
N HIS A 184 10.32 8.48 2.51
CA HIS A 184 9.48 9.59 2.02
C HIS A 184 10.20 10.94 1.96
N VAL A 185 11.41 10.96 1.39
CA VAL A 185 12.27 12.14 1.44
C VAL A 185 11.61 13.26 0.66
N ASP A 186 11.34 14.38 1.32
CA ASP A 186 10.83 15.58 0.70
C ASP A 186 12.00 16.39 0.12
N ALA A 187 12.22 16.25 -1.19
CA ALA A 187 13.27 16.99 -1.89
C ALA A 187 13.05 18.52 -1.92
N LEU A 188 11.85 19.00 -1.55
CA LEU A 188 11.47 20.41 -1.49
C LEU A 188 11.39 20.94 -0.05
N TYR A 189 11.74 20.12 0.95
CA TYR A 189 11.76 20.53 2.35
C TYR A 189 12.65 21.77 2.54
N THR A 190 12.10 22.79 3.18
CA THR A 190 12.80 24.06 3.41
C THR A 190 12.90 24.33 4.90
N VAL A 191 14.14 24.35 5.44
CA VAL A 191 14.39 24.67 6.85
C VAL A 191 13.86 26.07 7.16
N GLY A 192 13.10 26.19 8.25
CA GLY A 192 12.44 27.42 8.68
C GLY A 192 11.08 27.69 8.02
N ALA A 193 10.67 26.91 7.01
CA ALA A 193 9.33 27.02 6.44
C ALA A 193 8.24 26.60 7.45
N ASN A 194 7.00 27.01 7.21
CA ASN A 194 5.91 26.77 8.15
C ASN A 194 5.58 25.27 8.30
N THR A 195 5.53 24.77 9.54
CA THR A 195 5.11 23.40 9.88
C THR A 195 3.60 23.29 10.13
N ASN A 196 2.90 24.42 10.23
CA ASN A 196 1.47 24.48 10.50
C ASN A 196 0.75 25.18 9.34
N CYS A 197 0.65 24.47 8.22
CA CYS A 197 0.01 24.92 6.98
C CYS A 197 -1.33 24.19 6.76
N THR A 198 -2.07 24.58 5.73
CA THR A 198 -3.36 23.95 5.35
C THR A 198 -3.17 22.71 4.47
N LYS A 199 -1.98 22.50 3.89
CA LYS A 199 -1.69 21.34 3.04
C LYS A 199 -1.59 20.05 3.86
N PRO A 200 -1.83 18.88 3.24
CA PRO A 200 -1.59 17.57 3.88
C PRO A 200 -0.14 17.31 4.30
N MET A 201 0.81 18.06 3.73
CA MET A 201 2.24 17.98 4.06
C MET A 201 2.81 19.40 4.02
N CYS A 202 3.43 19.83 5.12
CA CYS A 202 3.97 21.19 5.27
C CYS A 202 5.49 21.25 5.05
N CYS A 203 6.16 22.29 5.60
CA CYS A 203 7.59 22.54 5.46
C CYS A 203 8.08 22.87 4.04
N ARG A 204 7.17 23.34 3.18
CA ARG A 204 7.49 23.94 1.88
C ARG A 204 6.95 25.36 1.84
N PRO A 205 7.60 26.29 1.10
CA PRO A 205 7.11 27.65 0.95
C PRO A 205 5.99 27.72 -0.10
N TYR A 206 4.81 27.15 0.21
CA TYR A 206 3.66 27.17 -0.70
C TYR A 206 3.13 28.58 -0.89
N GLU A 207 3.01 29.32 0.21
CA GLU A 207 2.62 30.73 0.22
C GLU A 207 3.69 31.59 0.90
N LYS A 208 3.56 32.91 0.79
CA LYS A 208 4.49 33.86 1.43
C LYS A 208 4.51 33.69 2.96
N SER A 209 3.38 33.35 3.57
CA SER A 209 3.28 33.05 5.00
C SER A 209 3.94 31.73 5.37
N ASP A 210 4.29 30.86 4.42
CA ASP A 210 5.00 29.63 4.69
C ASP A 210 6.52 29.77 4.58
N GLU A 211 6.99 30.89 4.00
CA GLU A 211 8.42 31.14 3.83
C GLU A 211 9.16 31.28 5.18
N PRO A 212 10.45 30.90 5.23
CA PRO A 212 11.29 31.13 6.39
C PRO A 212 11.28 32.59 6.85
N GLY A 213 10.99 32.81 8.13
CA GLY A 213 10.93 34.15 8.74
C GLY A 213 9.59 34.87 8.61
N ASN A 214 8.61 34.29 7.91
CA ASN A 214 7.26 34.85 7.76
C ASN A 214 6.18 34.05 8.52
N ASN A 215 6.58 33.06 9.33
CA ASN A 215 5.70 32.16 10.07
C ASN A 215 6.11 32.02 11.54
N ASP A 216 5.16 31.59 12.38
CA ASP A 216 5.37 31.36 13.82
C ASP A 216 5.83 29.93 14.16
N PHE A 217 5.83 29.02 13.18
CA PHE A 217 6.10 27.58 13.36
C PHE A 217 7.21 27.11 12.40
N PRO A 218 8.47 27.55 12.58
CA PRO A 218 9.54 27.26 11.64
C PRO A 218 10.03 25.82 11.72
N ALA A 219 10.14 25.18 10.55
CA ALA A 219 10.62 23.82 10.36
C ALA A 219 12.08 23.64 10.83
N GLY A 220 12.34 22.55 11.54
CA GLY A 220 13.67 22.21 12.02
C GLY A 220 14.64 21.72 10.92
N PRO A 221 15.94 21.57 11.24
CA PRO A 221 16.92 21.11 10.25
C PRO A 221 16.83 19.61 9.92
N PHE A 222 16.08 18.82 10.69
CA PHE A 222 15.97 17.36 10.56
C PHE A 222 14.52 16.86 10.45
N GLY A 223 13.56 17.75 10.21
CA GLY A 223 12.15 17.37 10.07
C GLY A 223 11.24 18.00 11.12
N ASP A 224 9.95 17.73 10.93
CA ASP A 224 8.84 18.04 11.83
C ASP A 224 7.76 16.96 11.64
N HIS A 225 6.86 16.77 12.61
CA HIS A 225 5.81 15.75 12.56
C HIS A 225 4.74 16.01 11.48
N ASN A 226 4.59 17.25 11.00
CA ASN A 226 3.61 17.61 9.96
C ASN A 226 4.21 17.64 8.54
N CYS A 227 5.42 17.12 8.35
CA CYS A 227 6.20 17.30 7.13
C CYS A 227 6.80 16.00 6.62
N GLY A 228 7.20 16.00 5.34
CA GLY A 228 8.08 14.95 4.81
C GLY A 228 9.49 15.05 5.41
N PRO A 229 10.19 13.92 5.62
CA PRO A 229 11.59 13.90 6.02
C PRO A 229 12.51 14.69 5.08
N PRO A 230 13.38 15.60 5.57
CA PRO A 230 14.41 16.21 4.73
C PRO A 230 15.55 15.23 4.42
N GLU A 231 16.29 15.51 3.36
CA GLU A 231 17.49 14.74 2.97
C GLU A 231 18.56 14.70 4.09
N SER A 232 18.60 15.71 4.97
CA SER A 232 19.48 15.73 6.14
C SER A 232 19.16 14.59 7.12
N LEU A 233 17.87 14.28 7.33
CA LEU A 233 17.44 13.15 8.16
C LEU A 233 17.80 11.83 7.48
N GLU A 234 17.51 11.69 6.18
CA GLU A 234 17.88 10.52 5.37
C GLU A 234 19.38 10.18 5.54
N LYS A 235 20.26 11.15 5.27
CA LYS A 235 21.71 10.97 5.36
C LYS A 235 22.16 10.64 6.79
N SER A 236 21.49 11.20 7.81
CA SER A 236 21.81 10.90 9.20
C SER A 236 21.48 9.44 9.57
N ILE A 237 20.37 8.89 9.06
CA ILE A 237 19.97 7.49 9.25
C ILE A 237 21.01 6.58 8.61
N TYR A 238 21.43 6.87 7.37
CA TYR A 238 22.43 6.06 6.67
C TYR A 238 23.77 6.04 7.40
N LYS A 239 24.20 7.19 7.94
CA LYS A 239 25.41 7.26 8.78
C LYS A 239 25.28 6.39 10.02
N ALA A 240 24.13 6.42 10.71
CA ALA A 240 23.88 5.57 11.88
C ALA A 240 23.88 4.07 11.51
N ILE A 241 23.24 3.70 10.39
CA ILE A 241 23.25 2.33 9.88
C ILE A 241 24.68 1.84 9.67
N GLN A 242 25.53 2.65 9.03
CA GLN A 242 26.92 2.25 8.77
C GLN A 242 27.76 2.10 10.04
N GLN A 243 27.47 2.85 11.11
CA GLN A 243 28.15 2.69 12.41
C GLN A 243 27.88 1.32 13.05
N HIS A 244 26.79 0.65 12.69
CA HIS A 244 26.48 -0.69 13.17
C HIS A 244 27.10 -1.80 12.32
N GLU A 245 27.74 -1.47 11.20
CA GLU A 245 28.43 -2.40 10.29
C GLU A 245 27.57 -3.62 9.90
N PRO A 246 26.33 -3.43 9.37
CA PRO A 246 25.50 -4.55 8.97
C PRO A 246 26.10 -5.28 7.76
N GLN A 247 25.88 -6.59 7.68
CA GLN A 247 26.32 -7.41 6.55
C GLN A 247 25.61 -7.06 5.24
N PHE A 248 24.36 -6.61 5.34
CA PHE A 248 23.58 -6.00 4.28
C PHE A 248 22.42 -5.22 4.89
N SER A 249 21.76 -4.40 4.06
CA SER A 249 20.55 -3.70 4.44
C SER A 249 19.35 -4.19 3.63
N ILE A 250 18.17 -4.17 4.25
CA ILE A 250 16.87 -4.35 3.61
C ILE A 250 16.22 -2.97 3.56
N PHE A 251 15.79 -2.57 2.37
CA PHE A 251 15.05 -1.32 2.17
C PHE A 251 13.68 -1.61 1.57
N THR A 252 12.61 -1.47 2.35
CA THR A 252 11.27 -1.90 1.91
C THR A 252 10.45 -0.83 1.20
N GLY A 253 11.08 0.13 0.52
CA GLY A 253 10.41 1.05 -0.42
C GLY A 253 9.81 2.30 0.24
N ASP A 254 9.03 3.05 -0.55
CA ASP A 254 8.44 4.36 -0.25
C ASP A 254 9.49 5.48 -0.11
N ILE A 255 10.10 5.80 -1.26
CA ILE A 255 11.04 6.91 -1.44
C ILE A 255 10.33 8.24 -1.62
N VAL A 256 9.31 8.27 -2.50
CA VAL A 256 8.63 9.50 -2.93
C VAL A 256 7.72 10.01 -1.82
N ASP A 257 7.69 11.31 -1.60
CA ASP A 257 6.96 11.94 -0.51
C ASP A 257 5.41 11.85 -0.62
N HIS A 258 4.71 12.47 0.34
CA HIS A 258 3.25 12.42 0.46
C HIS A 258 2.51 13.55 -0.28
N ALA A 259 3.19 14.38 -1.07
CA ALA A 259 2.58 15.39 -1.94
C ALA A 259 1.92 14.77 -3.17
N LEU A 260 1.01 13.82 -2.94
CA LEU A 260 0.33 13.01 -3.95
C LEU A 260 -0.35 13.85 -5.04
N TRP A 261 -0.73 15.10 -4.72
CA TRP A 261 -1.38 16.02 -5.65
C TRP A 261 -0.43 16.65 -6.67
N ASN A 262 0.89 16.56 -6.46
CA ASN A 262 1.88 17.26 -7.26
C ASN A 262 3.11 16.38 -7.59
N THR A 263 2.86 15.13 -7.99
CA THR A 263 3.91 14.22 -8.47
C THR A 263 4.02 14.25 -10.00
N THR A 264 5.19 13.89 -10.54
CA THR A 264 5.41 13.63 -11.97
C THR A 264 6.40 12.48 -12.16
N ILE A 265 6.45 11.88 -13.35
CA ILE A 265 7.48 10.86 -13.67
C ILE A 265 8.88 11.43 -13.49
N GLU A 266 9.12 12.67 -13.92
CA GLU A 266 10.42 13.33 -13.83
C GLU A 266 10.84 13.56 -12.38
N HIS A 267 9.92 14.07 -11.54
CA HIS A 267 10.18 14.31 -10.13
C HIS A 267 10.46 13.00 -9.39
N ASN A 268 9.58 12.00 -9.52
CA ASN A 268 9.77 10.68 -8.90
C ASN A 268 11.07 10.03 -9.39
N THR A 269 11.42 10.18 -10.68
CA THR A 269 12.70 9.67 -11.21
C THR A 269 13.91 10.32 -10.52
N MET A 270 13.86 11.63 -10.25
CA MET A 270 14.93 12.32 -9.53
C MET A 270 15.05 11.84 -8.09
N GLU A 271 13.94 11.74 -7.37
CA GLU A 271 13.94 11.27 -5.97
C GLU A 271 14.45 9.84 -5.84
N ILE A 272 13.95 8.93 -6.69
CA ILE A 272 14.38 7.52 -6.71
C ILE A 272 15.88 7.41 -7.01
N LYS A 273 16.40 8.18 -7.99
CA LYS A 273 17.83 8.22 -8.27
C LYS A 273 18.62 8.77 -7.09
N SER A 274 18.15 9.85 -6.49
CA SER A 274 18.81 10.51 -5.36
C SER A 274 18.91 9.57 -4.17
N ALA A 275 17.81 8.92 -3.78
CA ALA A 275 17.79 7.99 -2.65
C ALA A 275 18.78 6.82 -2.85
N TYR A 276 18.73 6.14 -4.01
CA TYR A 276 19.67 5.05 -4.27
C TYR A 276 21.12 5.50 -4.42
N GLN A 277 21.35 6.73 -4.88
CA GLN A 277 22.69 7.31 -4.93
C GLN A 277 23.18 7.68 -3.53
N ASN A 278 22.34 8.29 -2.68
CA ASN A 278 22.63 8.61 -1.29
C ASN A 278 22.98 7.36 -0.48
N MET A 279 22.25 6.24 -0.67
CA MET A 279 22.60 4.95 -0.06
C MET A 279 23.99 4.46 -0.50
N ALA A 280 24.31 4.58 -1.79
CA ALA A 280 25.60 4.18 -2.32
C ALA A 280 26.74 5.07 -1.82
N ASP A 281 26.54 6.39 -1.79
CA ASP A 281 27.50 7.37 -1.31
C ASP A 281 27.74 7.26 0.20
N ALA A 282 26.73 6.84 0.96
CA ALA A 282 26.88 6.49 2.37
C ALA A 282 27.73 5.23 2.59
N GLY A 283 28.07 4.47 1.54
CA GLY A 283 28.89 3.27 1.63
C GLY A 283 28.11 1.98 1.84
N MET A 284 26.78 1.97 1.65
CA MET A 284 25.97 0.76 1.76
C MET A 284 26.34 -0.26 0.66
N ARG A 285 27.02 -1.34 1.06
CA ARG A 285 27.62 -2.31 0.14
C ARG A 285 26.62 -3.26 -0.51
N LEU A 286 25.56 -3.62 0.21
CA LEU A 286 24.47 -4.48 -0.27
C LEU A 286 23.16 -3.94 0.29
N VAL A 287 22.27 -3.53 -0.60
CA VAL A 287 20.90 -3.11 -0.27
C VAL A 287 19.94 -3.97 -1.09
N TYR A 288 19.09 -4.72 -0.39
CA TYR A 288 18.00 -5.48 -0.99
C TYR A 288 16.72 -4.64 -0.88
N GLY A 289 16.33 -4.05 -2.01
CA GLY A 289 15.17 -3.17 -2.12
C GLY A 289 13.89 -3.91 -2.46
N THR A 290 12.74 -3.30 -2.19
CA THR A 290 11.45 -3.57 -2.86
C THR A 290 10.81 -2.25 -3.33
N ILE A 291 9.80 -2.33 -4.19
CA ILE A 291 9.05 -1.15 -4.65
C ILE A 291 7.94 -0.86 -3.64
N GLY A 292 7.87 0.37 -3.14
CA GLY A 292 6.76 0.86 -2.36
C GLY A 292 5.55 1.25 -3.22
N ASN A 293 4.52 1.81 -2.60
CA ASN A 293 3.34 2.27 -3.32
C ASN A 293 3.48 3.74 -3.79
N HIS A 294 4.43 4.50 -3.27
CA HIS A 294 4.66 5.90 -3.66
C HIS A 294 5.57 6.08 -4.88
N GLU A 295 6.40 5.10 -5.27
CA GLU A 295 7.35 5.28 -6.38
C GLU A 295 6.69 5.53 -7.74
N GLN A 296 5.53 4.89 -7.98
CA GLN A 296 4.80 5.03 -9.24
C GLN A 296 4.14 6.41 -9.33
N HIS A 297 4.01 6.91 -10.56
CA HIS A 297 3.20 8.06 -10.88
C HIS A 297 2.06 7.65 -11.84
N PRO A 298 0.79 7.93 -11.51
CA PRO A 298 0.28 8.35 -10.19
C PRO A 298 0.59 7.33 -9.09
N SER A 299 0.54 7.74 -7.82
CA SER A 299 0.88 6.86 -6.70
C SER A 299 -0.07 5.67 -6.62
N ASN A 300 0.43 4.52 -6.17
CA ASN A 300 -0.29 3.24 -6.07
C ASN A 300 -0.71 2.63 -7.42
N ALA A 301 -0.60 3.35 -8.53
CA ALA A 301 -1.15 2.98 -9.83
C ALA A 301 -0.23 2.04 -10.64
N ILE A 302 0.31 1.00 -9.99
CA ILE A 302 1.10 -0.03 -10.67
C ILE A 302 0.15 -1.04 -11.33
N ALA A 303 -0.04 -0.91 -12.64
CA ALA A 303 -0.92 -1.81 -13.37
C ALA A 303 -0.30 -3.21 -13.53
N PRO A 304 -1.10 -4.30 -13.43
CA PRO A 304 -0.72 -5.59 -13.99
C PRO A 304 -0.39 -5.47 -15.48
N ASN A 305 0.57 -6.24 -15.98
CA ASN A 305 1.06 -6.08 -17.36
C ASN A 305 0.01 -6.39 -18.44
N ASP A 306 -0.99 -7.23 -18.12
CA ASP A 306 -2.12 -7.52 -19.00
C ASP A 306 -3.13 -6.35 -19.08
N VAL A 307 -3.07 -5.40 -18.14
CA VAL A 307 -3.90 -4.18 -18.14
C VAL A 307 -3.24 -3.09 -18.98
N ASN A 308 -2.00 -2.72 -18.66
CA ASN A 308 -1.18 -1.77 -19.40
C ASN A 308 0.29 -1.83 -18.92
N ASN A 309 1.16 -1.04 -19.55
CA ASN A 309 2.59 -0.96 -19.24
C ASN A 309 3.03 0.37 -18.58
N SER A 310 2.12 1.06 -17.88
CA SER A 310 2.39 2.38 -17.26
C SER A 310 3.50 2.36 -16.20
N ALA A 311 3.81 1.21 -15.61
CA ALA A 311 4.89 1.04 -14.63
C ALA A 311 6.26 0.76 -15.26
N GLN A 312 6.36 0.63 -16.60
CA GLN A 312 7.60 0.19 -17.24
C GLN A 312 8.77 1.18 -17.05
N TRP A 313 8.49 2.49 -16.98
CA TRP A 313 9.51 3.51 -16.69
C TRP A 313 10.14 3.27 -15.32
N LEU A 314 9.31 2.95 -14.32
CA LEU A 314 9.72 2.67 -12.95
C LEU A 314 10.54 1.38 -12.89
N TYR A 315 10.05 0.30 -13.50
CA TYR A 315 10.76 -0.98 -13.58
C TYR A 315 12.14 -0.86 -14.22
N ASN A 316 12.25 -0.07 -15.29
CA ASN A 316 13.55 0.20 -15.93
C ASN A 316 14.49 0.99 -15.01
N LEU A 317 13.96 1.99 -14.30
CA LEU A 317 14.71 2.82 -13.38
C LEU A 317 15.28 2.01 -12.21
N ILE A 318 14.43 1.25 -11.51
CA ILE A 318 14.85 0.43 -10.37
C ILE A 318 15.78 -0.71 -10.80
N ALA A 319 15.55 -1.35 -11.95
CA ALA A 319 16.45 -2.38 -12.46
C ALA A 319 17.86 -1.83 -12.67
N SER A 320 17.97 -0.62 -13.24
CA SER A 320 19.25 0.06 -13.38
C SER A 320 19.87 0.43 -12.04
N ALA A 321 19.09 0.91 -11.08
CA ALA A 321 19.58 1.32 -9.76
C ALA A 321 20.10 0.12 -8.95
N TRP A 322 19.31 -0.96 -8.89
CA TRP A 322 19.58 -2.15 -8.08
C TRP A 322 20.67 -3.06 -8.65
N THR A 323 20.97 -2.98 -9.95
CA THR A 323 22.00 -3.83 -10.59
C THR A 323 23.33 -3.82 -9.83
N ARG A 324 23.70 -2.70 -9.20
CA ARG A 324 24.92 -2.56 -8.39
C ARG A 324 24.97 -3.50 -7.16
N TRP A 325 23.82 -3.89 -6.62
CA TRP A 325 23.72 -4.72 -5.41
C TRP A 325 23.26 -6.15 -5.69
N ILE A 326 22.35 -6.34 -6.66
CA ILE A 326 21.74 -7.66 -6.92
C ILE A 326 22.11 -8.27 -8.28
N GLY A 327 22.93 -7.57 -9.08
CA GLY A 327 23.22 -7.94 -10.46
C GLY A 327 22.02 -7.77 -11.38
N TYR A 328 22.13 -8.30 -12.61
CA TYR A 328 21.01 -8.29 -13.55
C TYR A 328 19.94 -9.31 -13.13
N GLN A 329 18.72 -8.84 -12.95
CA GLN A 329 17.53 -9.66 -12.63
C GLN A 329 16.42 -9.31 -13.63
N PRO A 330 16.06 -10.22 -14.56
CA PRO A 330 15.09 -9.91 -15.61
C PRO A 330 13.69 -9.60 -15.06
N GLU A 331 13.27 -10.27 -13.99
CA GLU A 331 11.95 -10.13 -13.37
C GLU A 331 11.70 -8.70 -12.87
N VAL A 332 12.74 -7.97 -12.49
CA VAL A 332 12.62 -6.58 -12.05
C VAL A 332 12.06 -5.71 -13.17
N LYS A 333 12.48 -5.96 -14.43
CA LYS A 333 11.99 -5.22 -15.59
C LYS A 333 10.60 -5.65 -16.06
N VAL A 334 10.17 -6.86 -15.68
CA VAL A 334 8.88 -7.42 -16.10
C VAL A 334 7.78 -7.05 -15.11
N PHE A 335 7.97 -7.26 -13.82
CA PHE A 335 6.92 -7.04 -12.82
C PHE A 335 7.44 -6.55 -11.45
N GLY A 336 8.70 -6.09 -11.39
CA GLY A 336 9.23 -5.42 -10.20
C GLY A 336 9.64 -6.35 -9.05
N ALA A 337 9.91 -7.62 -9.32
CA ALA A 337 10.35 -8.61 -8.33
C ALA A 337 11.75 -9.16 -8.66
N TYR A 338 12.40 -9.83 -7.70
CA TYR A 338 13.64 -10.59 -7.95
C TYR A 338 13.91 -11.66 -6.89
N SER A 339 14.79 -12.60 -7.23
CA SER A 339 15.30 -13.65 -6.34
C SER A 339 16.82 -13.74 -6.50
N VAL A 340 17.55 -13.47 -5.41
CA VAL A 340 19.03 -13.45 -5.43
C VAL A 340 19.62 -14.15 -4.22
N LYS A 341 20.73 -14.88 -4.43
CA LYS A 341 21.45 -15.51 -3.33
C LYS A 341 22.36 -14.50 -2.64
N TYR A 342 22.32 -14.47 -1.30
CA TYR A 342 23.27 -13.70 -0.51
C TYR A 342 24.68 -14.27 -0.70
N PRO A 343 25.69 -13.48 -1.10
CA PRO A 343 26.99 -14.01 -1.52
C PRO A 343 27.82 -14.63 -0.42
N LYS A 344 27.50 -14.40 0.87
CA LYS A 344 28.28 -14.89 2.02
C LYS A 344 27.53 -15.89 2.88
N GLY A 345 26.52 -16.57 2.34
CA GLY A 345 25.78 -17.58 3.10
C GLY A 345 24.80 -18.39 2.24
N ASN A 346 24.13 -19.35 2.87
CA ASN A 346 23.09 -20.15 2.22
C ASN A 346 21.70 -19.53 2.43
N LEU A 347 21.60 -18.23 2.14
CA LEU A 347 20.39 -17.42 2.27
C LEU A 347 20.00 -16.88 0.90
N ARG A 348 18.72 -17.00 0.55
CA ARG A 348 18.10 -16.40 -0.62
C ARG A 348 17.20 -15.25 -0.21
N ILE A 349 17.28 -14.16 -0.94
CA ILE A 349 16.44 -12.98 -0.79
C ILE A 349 15.48 -12.93 -1.96
N ILE A 350 14.18 -12.92 -1.67
CA ILE A 350 13.12 -12.81 -2.67
C ILE A 350 12.34 -11.53 -2.38
N SER A 351 12.36 -10.58 -3.30
CA SER A 351 11.56 -9.35 -3.22
C SER A 351 10.32 -9.48 -4.10
N LEU A 352 9.15 -9.24 -3.51
CA LEU A 352 7.86 -9.26 -4.18
C LEU A 352 7.37 -7.85 -4.51
N SER A 353 6.62 -7.72 -5.60
CA SER A 353 5.79 -6.57 -5.90
C SER A 353 4.44 -6.69 -5.16
N THR A 354 4.41 -6.26 -3.90
CA THR A 354 3.19 -6.28 -3.08
C THR A 354 2.11 -5.31 -3.57
N ASN A 355 2.47 -4.37 -4.45
CA ASN A 355 1.53 -3.47 -5.14
C ASN A 355 0.45 -4.21 -5.93
N MET A 356 0.73 -5.44 -6.38
CA MET A 356 -0.23 -6.30 -7.08
C MET A 356 -1.34 -6.86 -6.18
N TYR A 357 -1.25 -6.66 -4.87
CA TYR A 357 -2.28 -7.08 -3.92
C TYR A 357 -2.89 -5.92 -3.14
N TYR A 358 -2.51 -4.68 -3.46
CA TYR A 358 -2.86 -3.51 -2.68
C TYR A 358 -4.26 -2.95 -2.99
N THR A 359 -5.03 -2.68 -1.95
CA THR A 359 -6.41 -2.19 -2.05
C THR A 359 -6.55 -0.78 -2.61
N LEU A 360 -5.50 0.06 -2.57
CA LEU A 360 -5.51 1.38 -3.22
C LEU A 360 -4.96 1.36 -4.65
N ASN A 361 -4.49 0.21 -5.15
CA ASN A 361 -4.15 0.08 -6.56
C ASN A 361 -5.42 -0.09 -7.38
N PHE A 362 -5.92 1.01 -7.94
CA PHE A 362 -7.23 1.02 -8.58
C PHE A 362 -7.33 0.12 -9.82
N TRP A 363 -6.21 -0.16 -10.49
CA TRP A 363 -6.16 -1.09 -11.63
C TRP A 363 -6.72 -2.47 -11.29
N LEU A 364 -6.57 -2.91 -10.03
CA LEU A 364 -6.99 -4.24 -9.56
C LEU A 364 -8.52 -4.38 -9.41
N TYR A 365 -9.28 -3.30 -9.55
CA TYR A 365 -10.75 -3.35 -9.55
C TYR A 365 -11.38 -3.55 -10.93
N GLN A 366 -10.59 -3.54 -12.03
CA GLN A 366 -11.12 -3.85 -13.37
C GLN A 366 -11.73 -5.25 -13.42
N GLU A 367 -11.01 -6.22 -12.89
CA GLU A 367 -11.40 -7.62 -12.78
C GLU A 367 -10.60 -8.30 -11.68
N THR A 368 -11.20 -9.31 -11.04
CA THR A 368 -10.51 -10.05 -9.98
C THR A 368 -9.48 -10.99 -10.59
N ARG A 369 -8.20 -10.69 -10.39
CA ARG A 369 -7.07 -11.56 -10.72
C ARG A 369 -6.71 -12.42 -9.53
N LYS A 370 -6.44 -13.70 -9.77
CA LYS A 370 -5.98 -14.62 -8.70
C LYS A 370 -4.49 -14.46 -8.43
N ASP A 371 -3.71 -14.34 -9.49
CA ASP A 371 -2.26 -14.15 -9.41
C ASP A 371 -1.81 -13.15 -10.48
N PRO A 372 -1.86 -11.83 -10.19
CA PRO A 372 -1.40 -10.81 -11.13
C PRO A 372 0.07 -11.03 -11.50
N ASP A 373 0.35 -10.99 -12.80
CA ASP A 373 1.69 -11.21 -13.39
C ASP A 373 2.33 -12.57 -13.02
N ASP A 374 1.52 -13.58 -12.68
CA ASP A 374 1.96 -14.93 -12.27
C ASP A 374 3.00 -14.90 -11.12
N GLN A 375 2.95 -13.87 -10.26
CA GLN A 375 3.95 -13.65 -9.23
C GLN A 375 3.97 -14.74 -8.15
N LEU A 376 2.82 -15.26 -7.73
CA LEU A 376 2.77 -16.38 -6.78
C LEU A 376 3.27 -17.67 -7.42
N ALA A 377 2.94 -17.92 -8.68
CA ALA A 377 3.47 -19.06 -9.42
C ALA A 377 5.01 -18.98 -9.54
N TRP A 378 5.55 -17.79 -9.83
CA TRP A 378 6.99 -17.53 -9.83
C TRP A 378 7.61 -17.71 -8.42
N LEU A 379 6.97 -17.19 -7.38
CA LEU A 379 7.43 -17.35 -6.00
C LEU A 379 7.51 -18.83 -5.60
N VAL A 380 6.51 -19.63 -5.94
CA VAL A 380 6.52 -21.09 -5.70
C VAL A 380 7.74 -21.73 -6.36
N GLN A 381 8.06 -21.37 -7.61
CA GLN A 381 9.24 -21.91 -8.31
C GLN A 381 10.54 -21.53 -7.61
N GLU A 382 10.67 -20.28 -7.15
CA GLU A 382 11.89 -19.83 -6.45
C GLU A 382 12.05 -20.47 -5.06
N LEU A 383 10.96 -20.63 -4.32
CA LEU A 383 10.96 -21.34 -3.04
C LEU A 383 11.26 -22.83 -3.19
N ASP A 384 10.76 -23.46 -4.25
CA ASP A 384 11.04 -24.87 -4.54
C ASP A 384 12.52 -25.08 -4.86
N LYS A 385 13.12 -24.21 -5.68
CA LYS A 385 14.57 -24.22 -5.96
C LYS A 385 15.38 -24.01 -4.68
N ALA A 386 14.95 -23.10 -3.81
CA ALA A 386 15.62 -22.84 -2.53
C ALA A 386 15.53 -24.04 -1.58
N GLU A 387 14.36 -24.67 -1.46
CA GLU A 387 14.13 -25.89 -0.66
C GLU A 387 15.03 -27.04 -1.13
N GLN A 388 15.11 -27.27 -2.44
CA GLN A 388 15.99 -28.29 -3.02
C GLN A 388 17.48 -27.98 -2.81
N ALA A 389 17.86 -26.71 -2.79
CA ALA A 389 19.22 -26.26 -2.51
C ALA A 389 19.56 -26.17 -1.01
N GLY A 390 18.61 -26.49 -0.12
CA GLY A 390 18.76 -26.35 1.34
C GLY A 390 18.99 -24.90 1.79
N GLU A 391 18.55 -23.92 0.99
CA GLU A 391 18.66 -22.50 1.28
C GLU A 391 17.59 -22.04 2.27
N ARG A 392 17.94 -21.10 3.15
CA ARG A 392 16.94 -20.32 3.90
C ARG A 392 16.48 -19.16 3.05
N VAL A 393 15.24 -18.71 3.24
CA VAL A 393 14.65 -17.63 2.44
C VAL A 393 14.19 -16.47 3.31
N PHE A 394 14.57 -15.25 2.92
CA PHE A 394 13.89 -14.03 3.32
C PHE A 394 12.97 -13.56 2.20
N ILE A 395 11.73 -13.25 2.55
CA ILE A 395 10.77 -12.60 1.65
C ILE A 395 10.69 -11.12 2.01
N LEU A 396 10.82 -10.25 1.02
CA LEU A 396 10.68 -8.80 1.15
C LEU A 396 9.43 -8.34 0.41
N GLY A 397 8.74 -7.35 0.95
CA GLY A 397 7.65 -6.63 0.29
C GLY A 397 7.46 -5.26 0.92
N HIS A 398 6.64 -4.41 0.33
CA HIS A 398 6.31 -3.13 0.96
C HIS A 398 5.07 -3.29 1.86
N MET A 399 3.92 -3.61 1.28
CA MET A 399 2.67 -3.85 2.03
C MET A 399 2.69 -5.27 2.62
N PRO A 400 2.48 -5.44 3.93
CA PRO A 400 2.35 -6.77 4.50
C PRO A 400 1.09 -7.47 3.99
N MET A 401 1.25 -8.74 3.62
CA MET A 401 0.14 -9.61 3.26
C MET A 401 -0.64 -10.01 4.53
N GLY A 402 -1.98 -10.04 4.47
CA GLY A 402 -2.82 -10.42 5.61
C GLY A 402 -3.32 -9.26 6.48
N ASN A 403 -3.04 -7.99 6.13
CA ASN A 403 -3.63 -6.82 6.76
C ASN A 403 -4.76 -6.20 5.89
N SER A 404 -5.35 -5.08 6.34
CA SER A 404 -6.41 -4.36 5.63
C SER A 404 -5.97 -3.60 4.37
N ASP A 405 -4.67 -3.53 4.10
CA ASP A 405 -4.13 -2.90 2.90
C ASP A 405 -4.09 -3.90 1.75
N SER A 406 -3.98 -5.19 2.02
CA SER A 406 -3.96 -6.24 1.01
C SER A 406 -5.35 -6.84 0.74
N PHE A 407 -5.63 -7.20 -0.50
CA PHE A 407 -6.84 -7.97 -0.81
C PHE A 407 -6.82 -9.32 -0.09
N TYR A 408 -7.98 -9.73 0.45
CA TYR A 408 -8.12 -10.97 1.20
C TYR A 408 -7.76 -12.20 0.36
N ASP A 409 -8.12 -12.19 -0.93
CA ASP A 409 -7.81 -13.27 -1.86
C ASP A 409 -6.29 -13.44 -2.01
N GLY A 410 -5.58 -12.36 -2.36
CA GLY A 410 -4.11 -12.37 -2.48
C GLY A 410 -3.42 -12.81 -1.18
N SER A 411 -3.92 -12.33 -0.03
CA SER A 411 -3.42 -12.73 1.29
C SER A 411 -3.62 -14.21 1.57
N ASN A 412 -4.80 -14.77 1.22
CA ASN A 412 -5.08 -16.19 1.38
C ASN A 412 -4.20 -17.06 0.49
N TYR A 413 -3.98 -16.65 -0.76
CA TYR A 413 -3.17 -17.45 -1.70
C TYR A 413 -1.70 -17.40 -1.33
N PHE A 414 -1.20 -16.24 -0.90
CA PHE A 414 0.15 -16.10 -0.34
C PHE A 414 0.32 -16.96 0.92
N ASP A 415 -0.66 -16.98 1.83
CA ASP A 415 -0.62 -17.82 3.03
C ASP A 415 -0.52 -19.33 2.72
N GLN A 416 -1.17 -19.82 1.65
CA GLN A 416 -1.00 -21.20 1.20
C GLN A 416 0.47 -21.51 0.81
N VAL A 417 1.13 -20.58 0.12
CA VAL A 417 2.55 -20.70 -0.27
C VAL A 417 3.45 -20.69 0.97
N VAL A 418 3.24 -19.72 1.88
CA VAL A 418 4.01 -19.60 3.13
C VAL A 418 3.88 -20.87 3.97
N ASN A 419 2.67 -21.40 4.12
CA ASN A 419 2.45 -22.64 4.88
C ASN A 419 3.15 -23.86 4.27
N ARG A 420 3.21 -23.95 2.94
CA ARG A 420 3.93 -25.04 2.25
C ARG A 420 5.44 -24.94 2.45
N TYR A 421 6.00 -23.73 2.44
CA TYR A 421 7.45 -23.50 2.51
C TYR A 421 7.92 -22.96 3.87
N LYS A 422 7.14 -23.15 4.94
CA LYS A 422 7.42 -22.64 6.29
C LYS A 422 8.77 -23.07 6.87
N ASP A 423 9.28 -24.21 6.42
CA ASP A 423 10.57 -24.75 6.86
C ASP A 423 11.75 -24.14 6.07
N THR A 424 11.48 -23.62 4.87
CA THR A 424 12.45 -22.94 3.98
C THR A 424 12.50 -21.44 4.27
N ILE A 425 11.35 -20.81 4.42
CA ILE A 425 11.22 -19.39 4.76
C ILE A 425 11.66 -19.19 6.21
N SER A 426 12.67 -18.35 6.44
CA SER A 426 13.14 -18.00 7.79
C SER A 426 12.54 -16.71 8.32
N SER A 427 12.28 -15.73 7.44
CA SER A 427 11.75 -14.42 7.84
C SER A 427 11.06 -13.73 6.67
N MET A 428 10.12 -12.84 6.99
CA MET A 428 9.48 -11.97 6.03
C MET A 428 9.56 -10.53 6.55
N PHE A 429 9.97 -9.60 5.70
CA PHE A 429 10.20 -8.20 6.05
C PHE A 429 9.31 -7.31 5.18
N PHE A 430 8.53 -6.47 5.84
CA PHE A 430 7.60 -5.53 5.20
C PHE A 430 7.81 -4.11 5.75
N GLY A 431 7.38 -3.12 4.98
CA GLY A 431 7.35 -1.72 5.39
C GLY A 431 5.97 -1.33 5.89
N LYS A 432 5.46 -0.20 5.38
CA LYS A 432 4.06 0.25 5.40
C LYS A 432 3.27 -0.21 6.62
N SER A 433 3.21 0.65 7.63
CA SER A 433 2.26 0.44 8.73
C SER A 433 0.82 0.63 8.21
N PRO A 434 -0.16 -0.18 8.70
CA PRO A 434 -1.56 0.09 8.45
C PRO A 434 -1.89 1.51 8.94
N PRO A 435 -2.83 2.24 8.31
CA PRO A 435 -3.28 3.51 8.85
C PRO A 435 -3.77 3.26 10.29
N LEU A 436 -3.17 3.97 11.25
CA LEU A 436 -3.62 3.98 12.64
C LEU A 436 -5.07 4.46 12.76
#